data_AF-A4WHF3-F1
#
_entry.id   AF-A4WHF3-F1
#
_cell.length_a   1.000
_cell.length_b   1.000
_cell.length_c   1.000
_cell.angle_alpha   90.00
_cell.angle_beta   90.00
_cell.angle_gamma   90.00
#
_symmetry.space_group_name_H-M   'P 1'
#
loop_
_entity.id
_entity.type
_entity.pdbx_description
1 polymer ?
#
loop_
_entity_poly.entity_id
_entity_poly.type
_entity_poly.pdbx_seq_one_letter_code
_entity_poly.pdbx_strand_id
1 'polypeptide(L)'
;MYRVYDRRVEIPIRISKGADEQARLRKLERWPREAGMTVVLDESGSNFSKLVQIYAADYGLELGEKKWDVKTEGDTIRAKLEIPLLKGGEVKGVAVMDVQIPKTPGGEEGNNVVYTADVQYYIEIDEQVLAESTTSGVVEFTL
;
A
#
# COMPACT_ATOMS: atom_id res chain seq x y z
N MET A 1 -16.49 5.84 -7.37
CA MET A 1 -15.48 5.70 -6.28
C MET A 1 -14.67 6.97 -6.20
N TYR A 2 -14.31 7.39 -4.99
CA TYR A 2 -13.57 8.61 -4.70
C TYR A 2 -12.31 8.28 -3.91
N ARG A 3 -11.18 8.91 -4.25
CA ARG A 3 -9.90 8.66 -3.59
C ARG A 3 -9.83 9.45 -2.29
N VAL A 4 -9.89 8.74 -1.16
CA VAL A 4 -9.90 9.31 0.20
C VAL A 4 -8.52 9.31 0.85
N TYR A 5 -7.58 8.59 0.26
CA TYR A 5 -6.16 8.61 0.59
C TYR A 5 -5.35 8.42 -0.69
N ASP A 6 -4.30 9.23 -0.86
CA ASP A 6 -3.37 9.13 -1.98
C ASP A 6 -1.99 9.52 -1.48
N ARG A 7 -1.01 8.62 -1.64
CA ARG A 7 0.37 8.92 -1.32
C ARG A 7 1.35 8.14 -2.17
N ARG A 8 2.27 8.88 -2.79
CA ARG A 8 3.47 8.33 -3.44
C ARG A 8 4.70 8.52 -2.57
N VAL A 9 5.53 7.50 -2.44
CA VAL A 9 6.79 7.54 -1.68
C VAL A 9 7.88 6.71 -2.37
N GLU A 10 9.12 7.14 -2.19
CA GLU A 10 10.30 6.38 -2.58
C GLU A 10 10.91 5.71 -1.35
N ILE A 11 11.07 4.38 -1.39
CA ILE A 11 11.50 3.60 -0.24
C ILE A 11 12.84 2.90 -0.54
N PRO A 12 13.90 3.18 0.24
CA PRO A 12 15.20 2.55 0.02
C PRO A 12 15.21 1.09 0.52
N ILE A 13 15.60 0.18 -0.36
CA ILE A 13 15.81 -1.24 -0.07
C ILE A 13 17.31 -1.50 0.00
N ARG A 14 17.81 -1.71 1.22
CA ARG A 14 19.22 -2.01 1.48
C ARG A 14 19.46 -3.52 1.43
N ILE A 15 20.38 -3.93 0.56
CA ILE A 15 20.79 -5.33 0.42
C ILE A 15 22.30 -5.43 0.57
N SER A 16 22.79 -6.36 1.38
CA SER A 16 24.23 -6.55 1.60
C SER A 16 24.99 -6.75 0.29
N LYS A 17 26.15 -6.11 0.16
CA LYS A 17 27.09 -6.29 -0.97
C LYS A 17 27.58 -7.72 -1.10
N GLY A 18 27.61 -8.48 0.00
CA GLY A 18 27.97 -9.90 0.01
C GLY A 18 26.91 -10.82 -0.61
N ALA A 19 25.69 -10.35 -0.84
CA ALA A 19 24.69 -11.11 -1.59
C ALA A 19 25.03 -11.06 -3.08
N ASP A 20 24.99 -12.22 -3.74
CA ASP A 20 25.09 -12.29 -5.20
C ASP A 20 23.86 -11.67 -5.89
N GLU A 21 23.95 -11.51 -7.21
CA GLU A 21 22.91 -10.88 -8.01
C GLU A 21 21.56 -11.62 -7.94
N GLN A 22 21.56 -12.95 -7.97
CA GLN A 22 20.35 -13.76 -7.89
C GLN A 22 19.66 -13.62 -6.52
N ALA A 23 20.45 -13.59 -5.44
CA ALA A 23 19.96 -13.36 -4.10
C ALA A 23 19.36 -11.95 -3.93
N ARG A 24 19.97 -10.93 -4.56
CA ARG A 24 19.41 -9.56 -4.58
C ARG A 24 18.08 -9.52 -5.31
N LEU A 25 17.99 -10.09 -6.52
CA LEU A 25 16.76 -10.12 -7.31
C LEU A 25 15.62 -10.81 -6.56
N ARG A 26 15.86 -12.00 -5.98
CA ARG A 26 14.85 -12.70 -5.17
C ARG A 26 14.39 -11.92 -3.95
N LYS A 27 15.24 -11.06 -3.40
CA LYS A 27 14.86 -10.20 -2.28
C LYS A 27 13.99 -9.03 -2.76
N LEU A 28 14.32 -8.43 -3.91
CA LEU A 28 13.49 -7.38 -4.52
C LEU A 28 12.09 -7.92 -4.91
N GLU A 29 11.99 -9.14 -5.44
CA GLU A 29 10.71 -9.75 -5.80
C GLU A 29 9.80 -10.04 -4.59
N ARG A 30 10.40 -10.34 -3.42
CA ARG A 30 9.65 -10.61 -2.18
C ARG A 30 9.34 -9.35 -1.38
N TRP A 31 10.14 -8.29 -1.53
CA TRP A 31 10.03 -7.06 -0.76
C TRP A 31 8.61 -6.45 -0.72
N PRO A 32 7.85 -6.38 -1.83
CA PRO A 32 6.48 -5.84 -1.81
C PRO A 32 5.58 -6.56 -0.78
N ARG A 33 5.71 -7.88 -0.66
CA ARG A 33 4.91 -8.69 0.27
C ARG A 33 5.45 -8.65 1.69
N GLU A 34 6.78 -8.62 1.85
CA GLU A 34 7.43 -8.68 3.16
C GLU A 34 7.39 -7.33 3.90
N ALA A 35 7.54 -6.21 3.19
CA ALA A 35 7.70 -4.89 3.79
C ALA A 35 6.79 -3.80 3.20
N GLY A 36 6.25 -3.99 1.99
CA GLY A 36 5.50 -2.95 1.28
C GLY A 36 4.31 -2.39 2.07
N MET A 37 3.62 -3.18 2.90
CA MET A 37 2.50 -2.69 3.71
C MET A 37 2.89 -2.10 5.08
N THR A 38 4.11 -2.35 5.54
CA THR A 38 4.53 -2.08 6.93
C THR A 38 5.45 -0.87 7.07
N VAL A 39 5.93 -0.33 5.94
CA VAL A 39 6.71 0.90 5.89
C VAL A 39 5.90 2.04 6.51
N VAL A 40 6.55 2.77 7.42
CA VAL A 40 5.99 3.96 8.04
C VAL A 40 5.87 5.05 6.98
N LEU A 41 4.66 5.54 6.80
CA LEU A 41 4.37 6.55 5.78
C LEU A 41 4.49 7.95 6.36
N ASP A 42 4.05 8.19 7.59
CA ASP A 42 4.05 9.54 8.20
C ASP A 42 4.68 9.58 9.59
N GLU A 43 4.82 10.80 10.11
CA GLU A 43 5.36 11.08 11.45
C GLU A 43 4.53 10.45 12.58
N SER A 44 3.29 10.04 12.33
CA SER A 44 2.45 9.36 13.31
C SER A 44 2.83 7.88 13.49
N GLY A 45 3.74 7.36 12.67
CA GLY A 45 4.12 5.94 12.70
C GLY A 45 3.07 5.03 12.03
N SER A 46 2.16 5.62 11.23
CA SER A 46 1.14 4.87 10.50
C SER A 46 1.73 4.24 9.25
N ASN A 47 1.35 3.00 8.99
CA ASN A 47 1.70 2.28 7.76
C ASN A 47 0.42 1.98 6.96
N PHE A 48 0.57 1.55 5.72
CA PHE A 48 -0.58 1.32 4.86
C PHE A 48 -1.55 0.29 5.44
N SER A 49 -1.06 -0.78 6.08
CA SER A 49 -1.93 -1.78 6.71
C SER A 49 -2.84 -1.19 7.79
N LYS A 50 -2.31 -0.28 8.62
CA LYS A 50 -3.08 0.42 9.66
C LYS A 50 -4.08 1.38 9.04
N LEU A 51 -3.68 2.13 8.02
CA LEU A 51 -4.57 3.06 7.32
C LEU A 51 -5.77 2.31 6.73
N VAL A 52 -5.56 1.18 6.05
CA VAL A 52 -6.67 0.39 5.51
C VAL A 52 -7.64 -0.05 6.61
N GLN A 53 -7.14 -0.44 7.78
CA GLN A 53 -8.00 -0.81 8.92
C GLN A 53 -8.79 0.38 9.48
N ILE A 54 -8.15 1.55 9.60
CA ILE A 54 -8.78 2.77 10.09
C ILE A 54 -9.91 3.19 9.14
N TYR A 55 -9.61 3.32 7.84
CA TYR A 55 -10.62 3.69 6.84
C TYR A 55 -11.74 2.65 6.76
N ALA A 56 -11.42 1.35 6.83
CA ALA A 56 -12.47 0.34 6.86
C ALA A 56 -13.39 0.50 8.09
N ALA A 57 -12.83 0.74 9.27
CA ALA A 57 -13.60 0.95 10.49
C ALA A 57 -14.46 2.24 10.43
N ASP A 58 -13.87 3.36 10.00
CA ASP A 58 -14.54 4.67 9.92
C ASP A 58 -15.76 4.66 9.00
N TYR A 59 -15.71 3.84 7.93
CA TYR A 59 -16.79 3.72 6.94
C TYR A 59 -17.65 2.46 7.10
N GLY A 60 -17.44 1.67 8.15
CA GLY A 60 -18.20 0.44 8.41
C GLY A 60 -18.03 -0.62 7.31
N LEU A 61 -16.81 -0.74 6.79
CA LEU A 61 -16.42 -1.67 5.74
C LEU A 61 -15.61 -2.84 6.31
N GLU A 62 -15.70 -3.98 5.64
CA GLU A 62 -14.93 -5.19 5.93
C GLU A 62 -13.79 -5.34 4.92
N LEU A 63 -12.65 -5.87 5.34
CA LEU A 63 -11.54 -6.16 4.43
C LEU A 63 -11.82 -7.48 3.70
N GLY A 64 -11.90 -7.41 2.38
CA GLY A 64 -11.95 -8.58 1.51
C GLY A 64 -10.59 -9.27 1.36
N GLU A 65 -10.58 -10.36 0.57
CA GLU A 65 -9.36 -11.12 0.29
C GLU A 65 -8.34 -10.28 -0.50
N LYS A 66 -7.09 -10.28 -0.02
CA LYS A 66 -5.97 -9.58 -0.66
C LYS A 66 -5.64 -10.21 -2.01
N LYS A 67 -5.68 -9.42 -3.07
CA LYS A 67 -5.27 -9.83 -4.42
C LYS A 67 -3.89 -9.27 -4.72
N TRP A 68 -2.97 -10.15 -5.08
CA TRP A 68 -1.61 -9.78 -5.46
C TRP A 68 -1.36 -10.10 -6.93
N ASP A 69 -0.81 -9.13 -7.65
CA ASP A 69 -0.23 -9.30 -8.96
C ASP A 69 1.25 -8.89 -8.87
N VAL A 70 2.18 -9.82 -9.13
CA VAL A 70 3.61 -9.53 -9.10
C VAL A 70 4.19 -9.99 -10.43
N LYS A 71 4.82 -9.06 -11.14
CA LYS A 71 5.38 -9.26 -12.47
C LYS A 71 6.79 -8.73 -12.52
N THR A 72 7.62 -9.45 -13.25
CA THR A 72 8.97 -9.02 -13.57
C THR A 72 8.98 -8.65 -15.06
N GLU A 73 9.04 -7.36 -15.35
CA GLU A 73 8.99 -6.80 -16.71
C GLU A 73 10.35 -6.21 -17.07
N GLY A 74 11.14 -6.93 -17.87
CA GLY A 74 12.49 -6.51 -18.26
C GLY A 74 13.37 -6.22 -17.04
N ASP A 75 13.77 -4.95 -16.89
CA ASP A 75 14.64 -4.47 -15.82
C ASP A 75 13.89 -3.91 -14.60
N THR A 76 12.57 -4.12 -14.52
CA THR A 76 11.75 -3.62 -13.40
C THR A 76 10.90 -4.74 -12.81
N ILE A 77 10.77 -4.74 -11.48
CA ILE A 77 9.79 -5.55 -10.74
C ILE A 77 8.58 -4.65 -10.48
N ARG A 78 7.40 -5.13 -10.85
CA ARG A 78 6.12 -4.48 -10.58
C ARG A 78 5.28 -5.36 -9.67
N ALA A 79 4.71 -4.77 -8.64
CA ALA A 79 3.81 -5.47 -7.75
C ALA A 79 2.61 -4.61 -7.42
N LYS A 80 1.41 -5.16 -7.58
CA LYS A 80 0.16 -4.53 -7.20
C LYS A 80 -0.54 -5.39 -6.15
N LEU A 81 -0.92 -4.77 -5.05
CA LEU A 81 -1.82 -5.32 -4.06
C LEU A 81 -3.13 -4.57 -4.13
N GLU A 82 -4.23 -5.29 -4.21
CA GLU A 82 -5.59 -4.76 -4.07
C GLU A 82 -6.29 -5.45 -2.90
N ILE A 83 -6.86 -4.65 -2.01
CA ILE A 83 -7.68 -5.12 -0.89
C ILE A 83 -9.09 -4.56 -1.11
N PRO A 84 -10.05 -5.37 -1.57
CA PRO A 84 -11.44 -4.93 -1.66
C PRO A 84 -11.96 -4.52 -0.28
N LEU A 85 -12.70 -3.43 -0.22
CA LEU A 85 -13.43 -3.01 0.97
C LEU A 85 -14.91 -3.32 0.75
N LEU A 86 -15.49 -4.11 1.64
CA LEU A 86 -16.81 -4.72 1.45
C LEU A 86 -17.84 -4.11 2.39
N LYS A 87 -19.09 -4.01 1.94
CA LYS A 87 -20.25 -3.73 2.81
C LYS A 87 -21.34 -4.73 2.48
N GLY A 88 -21.70 -5.60 3.43
CA GLY A 88 -22.66 -6.67 3.19
C GLY A 88 -22.25 -7.63 2.05
N GLY A 89 -20.95 -7.86 1.87
CA GLY A 89 -20.41 -8.72 0.81
C GLY A 89 -20.23 -8.05 -0.57
N GLU A 90 -20.70 -6.81 -0.76
CA GLU A 90 -20.47 -6.05 -1.98
C GLU A 90 -19.21 -5.19 -1.90
N VAL A 91 -18.45 -5.07 -2.99
CA VAL A 91 -17.29 -4.17 -3.05
C VAL A 91 -17.76 -2.72 -3.09
N LYS A 92 -17.45 -1.97 -2.03
CA LYS A 92 -17.72 -0.53 -1.90
C LYS A 92 -16.45 0.30 -1.77
N GLY A 93 -15.30 -0.28 -2.04
CA GLY A 93 -14.03 0.42 -2.08
C GLY A 93 -12.89 -0.53 -2.37
N VAL A 94 -11.69 0.04 -2.49
CA VAL A 94 -10.47 -0.71 -2.69
C VAL A 94 -9.30 0.06 -2.09
N ALA A 95 -8.46 -0.63 -1.33
CA ALA A 95 -7.15 -0.14 -0.97
C ALA A 95 -6.10 -0.75 -1.88
N VAL A 96 -5.22 0.08 -2.45
CA VAL A 96 -4.23 -0.34 -3.43
C VAL A 96 -2.84 0.10 -3.01
N MET A 97 -1.88 -0.81 -3.18
CA MET A 97 -0.45 -0.51 -3.19
C MET A 97 0.11 -0.93 -4.54
N ASP A 98 0.64 0.01 -5.30
CA ASP A 98 1.31 -0.21 -6.58
C ASP A 98 2.80 0.11 -6.42
N VAL A 99 3.66 -0.86 -6.72
CA VAL A 99 5.10 -0.83 -6.45
C VAL A 99 5.85 -1.02 -7.77
N GLN A 100 6.86 -0.18 -7.99
CA GLN A 100 7.84 -0.34 -9.06
C GLN A 100 9.26 -0.31 -8.48
N ILE A 101 10.06 -1.32 -8.81
CA ILE A 101 11.44 -1.45 -8.33
C ILE A 101 12.35 -1.72 -9.51
N PRO A 102 13.21 -0.76 -9.90
CA PRO A 102 14.27 -1.02 -10.86
C PRO A 102 15.22 -2.10 -10.32
N LYS A 103 15.61 -3.05 -11.18
CA LYS A 103 16.65 -4.06 -10.87
C LYS A 103 18.06 -3.45 -10.91
N THR A 104 18.19 -2.23 -11.40
CA THR A 104 19.42 -1.45 -11.33
C THR A 104 19.47 -0.71 -10.00
N PRO A 105 20.56 -0.84 -9.23
CA PRO A 105 20.69 -0.12 -7.97
C PRO A 105 20.86 1.38 -8.22
N GLY A 106 20.30 2.20 -7.32
CA GLY A 106 20.46 3.65 -7.34
C GLY A 106 21.77 4.13 -6.71
N GLY A 107 22.46 3.26 -5.97
CA GLY A 107 23.76 3.57 -5.36
C GLY A 107 24.21 2.54 -4.33
N GLU A 108 25.20 2.94 -3.53
CA GLU A 108 25.74 2.13 -2.45
C GLU A 108 25.77 2.94 -1.15
N GLU A 109 25.47 2.27 -0.02
CA GLU A 109 25.49 2.86 1.31
C GLU A 109 26.22 1.91 2.27
N GLY A 110 27.46 2.24 2.62
CA GLY A 110 28.32 1.39 3.43
C GLY A 110 28.53 0.00 2.80
N ASN A 111 28.14 -1.05 3.53
CA ASN A 111 28.20 -2.43 3.05
C ASN A 111 26.94 -2.89 2.28
N ASN A 112 26.08 -1.96 1.85
CA ASN A 112 24.86 -2.27 1.13
C ASN A 112 24.87 -1.70 -0.29
N VAL A 113 24.23 -2.44 -1.19
CA VAL A 113 23.71 -1.94 -2.46
C VAL A 113 22.28 -1.48 -2.21
N VAL A 114 21.94 -0.29 -2.70
CA VAL A 114 20.66 0.37 -2.44
C VAL A 114 19.82 0.39 -3.72
N TYR A 115 18.63 -0.16 -3.61
CA TYR A 115 17.57 -0.07 -4.61
C TYR A 115 16.49 0.87 -4.09
N THR A 116 15.71 1.48 -4.97
CA THR A 116 14.61 2.36 -4.59
C THR A 116 13.31 1.79 -5.13
N ALA A 117 12.35 1.54 -4.24
CA ALA A 117 10.99 1.21 -4.64
C ALA A 117 10.17 2.51 -4.74
N ASP A 118 9.60 2.78 -5.90
CA ASP A 118 8.55 3.78 -6.05
C ASP A 118 7.22 3.11 -5.69
N VAL A 119 6.58 3.59 -4.63
CA VAL A 119 5.34 3.01 -4.12
C VAL A 119 4.24 4.05 -4.07
N GLN A 120 3.15 3.73 -4.75
CA GLN A 120 1.90 4.47 -4.73
C GLN A 120 0.89 3.72 -3.87
N TYR A 121 0.51 4.34 -2.76
CA TYR A 121 -0.58 3.89 -1.90
C TYR A 121 -1.81 4.73 -2.17
N TYR A 122 -2.98 4.11 -2.26
CA TYR A 122 -4.24 4.85 -2.30
C TYR A 122 -5.40 4.02 -1.76
N ILE A 123 -6.43 4.72 -1.28
CA ILE A 123 -7.69 4.12 -0.84
C ILE A 123 -8.82 4.84 -1.57
N GLU A 124 -9.67 4.06 -2.21
CA GLU A 124 -10.86 4.52 -2.91
C GLU A 124 -12.11 3.93 -2.24
N ILE A 125 -13.12 4.77 -2.02
CA ILE A 125 -14.39 4.37 -1.40
C ILE A 125 -15.55 4.84 -2.29
N ASP A 126 -16.64 4.08 -2.30
CA ASP A 126 -17.85 4.44 -3.01
C ASP A 126 -18.49 5.71 -2.43
N GLU A 127 -18.97 6.58 -3.32
CA GLU A 127 -19.53 7.88 -2.95
C GLU A 127 -20.76 7.75 -2.05
N GLN A 128 -21.57 6.70 -2.23
CA GLN A 128 -22.75 6.45 -1.38
C GLN A 128 -22.33 6.15 0.06
N VAL A 129 -21.27 5.39 0.26
CA VAL A 129 -20.72 5.10 1.60
C VAL A 129 -20.20 6.36 2.26
N LEU A 130 -19.53 7.23 1.50
CA LEU A 130 -19.05 8.53 2.00
C LEU A 130 -20.23 9.42 2.45
N ALA A 131 -21.29 9.50 1.66
CA ALA A 131 -22.49 10.27 1.99
C ALA A 131 -23.20 9.75 3.24
N GLU A 132 -23.33 8.42 3.39
CA GLU A 132 -23.94 7.79 4.58
C GLU A 132 -23.17 8.13 5.86
N SER A 133 -21.83 8.04 5.83
CA SER A 133 -20.99 8.34 7.00
C SER A 133 -21.05 9.82 7.43
N THR A 134 -21.26 10.74 6.48
CA THR A 134 -21.43 12.18 6.74
C THR A 134 -22.78 12.45 7.44
N THR A 135 -23.78 11.61 7.18
CA THR A 135 -25.13 11.76 7.74
C THR A 135 -25.23 11.20 9.17
N SER A 136 -24.43 10.18 9.52
CA SER A 136 -24.39 9.62 10.88
C SER A 136 -23.72 10.51 11.93
N GLY A 137 -23.08 11.61 11.52
CA GLY A 137 -22.45 12.59 12.43
C GLY A 137 -23.36 13.73 12.91
N VAL A 138 -24.62 13.77 12.48
CA VAL A 138 -25.57 14.79 12.95
C VAL A 138 -26.12 14.36 14.31
N VAL A 139 -25.45 14.82 15.37
CA VAL A 139 -26.04 14.82 16.71
C VAL A 139 -27.26 15.74 16.66
N GLU A 140 -28.47 15.17 16.72
CA GLU A 140 -29.68 15.95 16.97
C GLU A 140 -29.55 16.60 18.36
N PHE A 141 -29.21 17.88 18.39
CA PHE A 141 -29.44 18.69 19.58
C PHE A 141 -30.94 18.97 19.67
N THR A 142 -31.61 18.24 20.55
CA THR A 142 -32.95 18.63 21.00
C THR A 142 -32.79 19.84 21.91
N LEU A 143 -33.36 20.97 21.48
CA LEU A 143 -33.48 22.22 22.23
C LEU A 143 -34.35 22.06 23.49
#